data_AF-A0A081EU19-F1
#
_entry.id   AF-A0A081EU19-F1
#
_cell.length_a   1.000
_cell.length_b   1.000
_cell.length_c   1.000
_cell.angle_alpha   90.00
_cell.angle_beta   90.00
_cell.angle_gamma   90.00
#
_symmetry.space_group_name_H-M   'P 1'
#
loop_
_entity.id
_entity.type
_entity.pdbx_description
1 polymer ?
#
loop_
_entity_poly.entity_id
_entity_poly.type
_entity_poly.pdbx_seq_one_letter_code
_entity_poly.pdbx_strand_id
1 'polypeptide(L)'
;MFEKTTWIKLPRNVLVGHGVLDDLGEAVGELYLTGRPLIVTSPTPNDIAGDRVRAQFDDPATAVVKEASFEAVEELTETAEAVDPGYLIALGGGKPIDIAKMAADHLGVGFVSVPTVASHDGIVSGRSSIPEGDTRHSVAADPPLAVVADTTLIAEAPWRLTTAGCADIISNYTAVKDWRLARRLRNVEYSEYAGALSEMTAELLVENADMIRPGLEESAWVVVKALVSSGVAMSIAGSSRPASGAEHLISHQLDRSAPGRALHGHQVGVASIMTEYLHSGENGEWAAIRDALAELDAPTTAAELGIDDAELIAALTSAHEIRDRYTILQGGINEAAAIEVATATGVIDG
;
A
#
# COMPACT_ATOMS: atom_id res chain seq x y z
N MET A 1 -25.15 -29.43 6.32
CA MET A 1 -23.99 -29.85 5.50
C MET A 1 -23.09 -28.64 5.37
N PHE A 2 -21.77 -28.79 5.50
CA PHE A 2 -20.83 -27.68 5.41
C PHE A 2 -20.40 -27.52 3.95
N GLU A 3 -20.66 -26.36 3.35
CA GLU A 3 -20.50 -26.10 1.90
C GLU A 3 -19.60 -24.88 1.61
N LYS A 4 -18.89 -24.35 2.62
CA LYS A 4 -18.02 -23.18 2.43
C LYS A 4 -16.74 -23.55 1.70
N THR A 5 -16.43 -22.81 0.64
CA THR A 5 -15.16 -22.87 -0.10
C THR A 5 -14.63 -21.46 -0.28
N THR A 6 -13.32 -21.27 -0.12
CA THR A 6 -12.64 -20.01 -0.45
C THR A 6 -11.31 -20.32 -1.12
N TRP A 7 -10.85 -19.40 -1.96
CA TRP A 7 -9.56 -19.49 -2.64
C TRP A 7 -8.66 -18.35 -2.14
N ILE A 8 -7.54 -18.69 -1.52
CA ILE A 8 -6.57 -17.72 -1.02
C ILE A 8 -5.31 -17.82 -1.88
N LYS A 9 -4.97 -16.74 -2.58
CA LYS A 9 -3.70 -16.61 -3.33
C LYS A 9 -2.72 -15.85 -2.46
N LEU A 10 -1.53 -16.41 -2.24
CA LEU A 10 -0.45 -15.77 -1.49
C LEU A 10 0.79 -15.72 -2.37
N PRO A 11 1.72 -14.76 -2.14
CA PRO A 11 3.06 -14.89 -2.67
C PRO A 11 3.65 -16.23 -2.27
N ARG A 12 4.14 -16.98 -3.26
CA ARG A 12 4.77 -18.28 -3.04
C ARG A 12 6.15 -18.11 -2.43
N ASN A 13 6.91 -17.14 -2.95
CA ASN A 13 8.25 -16.82 -2.48
C ASN A 13 8.29 -15.38 -1.97
N VAL A 14 8.79 -15.18 -0.75
CA VAL A 14 9.08 -13.86 -0.20
C VAL A 14 10.53 -13.87 0.24
N LEU A 15 11.39 -13.27 -0.57
CA LEU A 15 12.81 -13.14 -0.33
C LEU A 15 13.09 -11.70 0.10
N VAL A 16 13.46 -11.51 1.37
CA VAL A 16 13.77 -10.20 1.95
C VAL A 16 15.12 -10.31 2.62
N GLY A 17 16.02 -9.35 2.39
CA GLY A 17 17.28 -9.30 3.10
C GLY A 17 18.39 -8.57 2.36
N HIS A 18 19.58 -8.68 2.94
CA HIS A 18 20.77 -8.00 2.49
C HIS A 18 21.25 -8.53 1.14
N GLY A 19 21.28 -7.68 0.11
CA GLY A 19 21.86 -8.03 -1.19
C GLY A 19 21.06 -9.05 -1.99
N VAL A 20 19.85 -9.41 -1.56
CA VAL A 20 19.06 -10.51 -2.15
C VAL A 20 18.59 -10.24 -3.58
N LEU A 21 18.81 -9.03 -4.12
CA LEU A 21 18.56 -8.76 -5.53
C LEU A 21 19.40 -9.66 -6.44
N ASP A 22 20.60 -10.06 -6.00
CA ASP A 22 21.49 -10.93 -6.77
C ASP A 22 20.97 -12.39 -6.83
N ASP A 23 20.02 -12.75 -5.96
CA ASP A 23 19.36 -14.06 -5.92
C ASP A 23 17.98 -14.06 -6.63
N LEU A 24 17.62 -12.97 -7.32
CA LEU A 24 16.32 -12.83 -8.00
C LEU A 24 16.09 -13.96 -9.02
N GLY A 25 17.08 -14.31 -9.84
CA GLY A 25 16.98 -15.38 -10.83
C GLY A 25 16.68 -16.75 -10.20
N GLU A 26 17.29 -17.05 -9.05
CA GLU A 26 17.02 -18.26 -8.26
C GLU A 26 15.60 -18.24 -7.69
N ALA A 27 15.21 -17.12 -7.06
CA ALA A 27 13.88 -16.95 -6.49
C ALA A 27 12.76 -17.08 -7.53
N VAL A 28 12.98 -16.60 -8.76
CA VAL A 28 12.06 -16.81 -9.89
C VAL A 28 12.09 -18.26 -10.40
N GLY A 29 13.27 -18.90 -10.43
CA GLY A 29 13.41 -20.29 -10.86
C GLY A 29 12.56 -21.27 -10.03
N GLU A 30 12.44 -21.04 -8.72
CA GLU A 30 11.59 -21.84 -7.82
C GLU A 30 10.07 -21.70 -8.06
N LEU A 31 9.65 -20.69 -8.83
CA LEU A 31 8.25 -20.54 -9.22
C LEU A 31 7.85 -21.48 -10.36
N TYR A 32 8.83 -22.06 -11.07
CA TYR A 32 8.61 -22.88 -12.28
C TYR A 32 7.86 -22.13 -13.39
N LEU A 33 8.09 -20.82 -13.50
CA LEU A 33 7.60 -20.02 -14.62
C LEU A 33 8.38 -20.37 -15.89
N THR A 34 7.71 -20.35 -17.03
CA THR A 34 8.28 -20.69 -18.33
C THR A 34 8.12 -19.54 -19.30
N GLY A 35 9.06 -19.37 -20.22
CA GLY A 35 9.02 -18.31 -21.23
C GLY A 35 9.92 -17.13 -20.88
N ARG A 36 9.95 -16.16 -21.77
CA ARG A 36 10.77 -14.96 -21.65
C ARG A 36 10.15 -13.98 -20.62
N PRO A 37 10.93 -13.42 -19.68
CA PRO A 37 10.43 -12.36 -18.82
C PRO A 37 10.31 -11.02 -19.54
N LEU A 38 9.28 -10.25 -19.21
CA LEU A 38 9.23 -8.81 -19.45
C LEU A 38 9.54 -8.06 -18.15
N ILE A 39 10.68 -7.36 -18.12
CA ILE A 39 11.06 -6.50 -17.00
C ILE A 39 10.40 -5.13 -17.18
N VAL A 40 9.55 -4.76 -16.24
CA VAL A 40 8.86 -3.46 -16.19
C VAL A 40 9.52 -2.61 -15.11
N THR A 41 9.94 -1.40 -15.45
CA THR A 41 10.65 -0.53 -14.50
C THR A 41 10.35 0.93 -14.78
N SER A 42 10.91 1.84 -13.97
CA SER A 42 10.87 3.29 -14.22
C SER A 42 12.30 3.84 -14.28
N PRO A 43 12.52 5.10 -14.73
CA PRO A 43 13.87 5.58 -15.00
C PRO A 43 14.86 5.42 -13.83
N THR A 44 14.49 5.84 -12.61
CA THR A 44 15.40 5.77 -11.46
C THR A 44 15.74 4.34 -11.00
N PRO A 45 14.76 3.44 -10.76
CA PRO A 45 15.06 2.03 -10.48
C PRO A 45 15.86 1.33 -11.58
N ASN A 46 15.59 1.68 -12.85
CA ASN A 46 16.34 1.13 -13.98
C ASN A 46 17.82 1.48 -13.91
N ASP A 47 18.14 2.74 -13.61
CA ASP A 47 19.52 3.23 -13.53
C ASP A 47 20.26 2.62 -12.32
N ILE A 48 19.56 2.36 -11.21
CA ILE A 48 20.16 1.84 -9.98
C ILE A 48 20.37 0.32 -10.04
N ALA A 49 19.41 -0.43 -10.58
CA ALA A 49 19.36 -1.89 -10.45
C ALA A 49 18.96 -2.65 -11.73
N GLY A 50 18.57 -1.95 -12.80
CA GLY A 50 18.04 -2.58 -14.01
C GLY A 50 19.01 -3.57 -14.66
N ASP A 51 20.29 -3.21 -14.74
CA ASP A 51 21.31 -4.08 -15.36
C ASP A 51 21.61 -5.33 -14.51
N ARG A 52 21.60 -5.18 -13.17
CA ARG A 52 21.73 -6.31 -12.23
C ARG A 52 20.57 -7.30 -12.39
N VAL A 53 19.34 -6.79 -12.58
CA VAL A 53 18.17 -7.63 -12.84
C VAL A 53 18.27 -8.32 -14.19
N ARG A 54 18.59 -7.58 -15.27
CA ARG A 54 18.68 -8.15 -16.63
C ARG A 54 19.73 -9.23 -16.75
N ALA A 55 20.88 -9.07 -16.08
CA ALA A 55 21.97 -10.03 -16.12
C ALA A 55 21.62 -11.43 -15.59
N GLN A 56 20.50 -11.57 -14.87
CA GLN A 56 20.05 -12.83 -14.28
C GLN A 56 19.11 -13.63 -15.19
N PHE A 57 18.73 -13.10 -16.35
CA PHE A 57 17.80 -13.75 -17.29
C PHE A 57 18.41 -13.81 -18.69
N ASP A 58 18.06 -14.85 -19.45
CA ASP A 58 18.45 -14.98 -20.85
C ASP A 58 17.51 -14.14 -21.74
N ASP A 59 18.09 -13.18 -22.48
CA ASP A 59 17.40 -12.23 -23.38
C ASP A 59 16.09 -11.63 -22.80
N PRO A 60 16.08 -10.97 -21.62
CA PRO A 60 14.85 -10.40 -21.09
C PRO A 60 14.34 -9.23 -21.96
N ALA A 61 13.02 -9.12 -22.14
CA ALA A 61 12.43 -7.90 -22.68
C ALA A 61 12.40 -6.82 -21.58
N THR A 62 12.33 -5.54 -21.97
CA THR A 62 12.24 -4.42 -21.02
C THR A 62 11.23 -3.39 -21.48
N ALA A 63 10.39 -2.92 -20.55
CA ALA A 63 9.55 -1.75 -20.70
C ALA A 63 9.84 -0.74 -19.58
N VAL A 64 9.91 0.55 -19.93
CA VAL A 64 10.14 1.64 -18.96
C VAL A 64 8.90 2.52 -18.90
N VAL A 65 8.21 2.49 -17.77
CA VAL A 65 7.04 3.32 -17.48
C VAL A 65 7.46 4.58 -16.71
N LYS A 66 7.00 5.74 -17.19
CA LYS A 66 7.38 7.04 -16.60
C LYS A 66 6.31 7.56 -15.63
N GLU A 67 5.06 7.33 -15.97
CA GLU A 67 3.90 7.81 -15.23
C GLU A 67 2.95 6.65 -14.94
N ALA A 68 2.14 6.81 -13.89
CA ALA A 68 1.08 5.85 -13.57
C ALA A 68 -0.25 6.47 -14.00
N SER A 69 -0.89 5.83 -14.96
CA SER A 69 -2.19 6.17 -15.52
C SER A 69 -2.81 4.91 -16.12
N PHE A 70 -4.12 4.93 -16.40
CA PHE A 70 -4.75 3.87 -17.18
C PHE A 70 -4.14 3.76 -18.59
N GLU A 71 -3.80 4.88 -19.22
CA GLU A 71 -3.09 4.91 -20.51
C GLU A 71 -1.74 4.15 -20.42
N ALA A 72 -0.97 4.35 -19.35
CA ALA A 72 0.29 3.62 -19.16
C ALA A 72 0.08 2.12 -18.92
N VAL A 73 -1.06 1.71 -18.35
CA VAL A 73 -1.45 0.29 -18.23
C VAL A 73 -1.78 -0.28 -19.61
N GLU A 74 -2.54 0.45 -20.42
CA GLU A 74 -2.88 0.04 -21.79
C GLU A 74 -1.63 -0.07 -22.66
N GLU A 75 -0.76 0.95 -22.68
CA GLU A 75 0.51 0.93 -23.42
C GLU A 75 1.42 -0.23 -23.01
N LEU A 76 1.51 -0.51 -21.70
CA LEU A 76 2.29 -1.64 -21.21
C LEU A 76 1.65 -2.98 -21.63
N THR A 77 0.33 -3.06 -21.59
CA THR A 77 -0.41 -4.26 -22.00
C THR A 77 -0.19 -4.55 -23.48
N GLU A 78 -0.31 -3.55 -24.36
CA GLU A 78 -0.01 -3.70 -25.79
C GLU A 78 1.45 -4.12 -26.03
N THR A 79 2.38 -3.53 -25.28
CA THR A 79 3.80 -3.91 -25.32
C THR A 79 3.99 -5.37 -24.90
N ALA A 80 3.32 -5.80 -23.83
CA ALA A 80 3.39 -7.16 -23.33
C ALA A 80 2.77 -8.14 -24.33
N GLU A 81 1.61 -7.84 -24.92
CA GLU A 81 1.00 -8.69 -25.96
C GLU A 81 1.93 -8.87 -27.18
N ALA A 82 2.64 -7.82 -27.58
CA ALA A 82 3.61 -7.91 -28.68
C ALA A 82 4.86 -8.72 -28.33
N VAL A 83 5.28 -8.70 -27.06
CA VAL A 83 6.43 -9.47 -26.54
C VAL A 83 6.07 -10.94 -26.28
N ASP A 84 4.81 -11.23 -25.95
CA ASP A 84 4.31 -12.54 -25.50
C ASP A 84 5.15 -13.11 -24.33
N PRO A 85 5.27 -12.37 -23.19
CA PRO A 85 6.10 -12.80 -22.09
C PRO A 85 5.44 -13.97 -21.34
N GLY A 86 6.27 -14.88 -20.84
CA GLY A 86 5.79 -15.94 -19.94
C GLY A 86 5.38 -15.41 -18.57
N TYR A 87 5.97 -14.28 -18.16
CA TYR A 87 5.72 -13.61 -16.89
C TYR A 87 6.33 -12.19 -16.89
N LEU A 88 5.85 -11.34 -15.98
CA LEU A 88 6.34 -9.98 -15.77
C LEU A 88 7.15 -9.89 -14.47
N ILE A 89 8.21 -9.10 -14.50
CA ILE A 89 9.00 -8.71 -13.32
C ILE A 89 8.94 -7.19 -13.19
N ALA A 90 8.40 -6.66 -12.11
CA ALA A 90 8.42 -5.22 -11.85
C ALA A 90 9.56 -4.82 -10.92
N LEU A 91 10.49 -4.01 -11.42
CA LEU A 91 11.56 -3.39 -10.64
C LEU A 91 11.22 -1.92 -10.40
N GLY A 92 10.92 -1.55 -9.14
CA GLY A 92 10.76 -0.15 -8.78
C GLY A 92 9.87 0.10 -7.57
N GLY A 93 9.30 1.30 -7.49
CA GLY A 93 8.28 1.62 -6.49
C GLY A 93 6.86 1.25 -6.92
N GLY A 94 5.87 1.80 -6.23
CA GLY A 94 4.46 1.50 -6.47
C GLY A 94 4.00 1.67 -7.92
N LYS A 95 4.51 2.67 -8.64
CA LYS A 95 4.10 2.96 -10.03
C LYS A 95 4.37 1.78 -10.99
N PRO A 96 5.64 1.39 -11.28
CA PRO A 96 5.90 0.27 -12.16
C PRO A 96 5.32 -1.05 -11.67
N ILE A 97 5.24 -1.25 -10.34
CA ILE A 97 4.64 -2.45 -9.73
C ILE A 97 3.15 -2.53 -10.03
N ASP A 98 2.39 -1.47 -9.78
CA ASP A 98 0.94 -1.47 -9.96
C ASP A 98 0.55 -1.63 -11.44
N ILE A 99 1.28 -0.97 -12.35
CA ILE A 99 1.04 -1.07 -13.80
C ILE A 99 1.37 -2.48 -14.31
N ALA A 100 2.53 -3.04 -13.93
CA ALA A 100 2.91 -4.39 -14.32
C ALA A 100 1.99 -5.47 -13.76
N LYS A 101 1.51 -5.28 -12.52
CA LYS A 101 0.53 -6.19 -11.89
C LYS A 101 -0.78 -6.22 -12.67
N MET A 102 -1.28 -5.05 -13.07
CA MET A 102 -2.48 -4.94 -13.90
C MET A 102 -2.30 -5.57 -15.28
N ALA A 103 -1.16 -5.32 -15.94
CA ALA A 103 -0.86 -5.94 -17.23
C ALA A 103 -0.73 -7.47 -17.09
N ALA A 104 -0.03 -7.98 -16.07
CA ALA A 104 0.10 -9.42 -15.84
C ALA A 104 -1.25 -10.10 -15.58
N ASP A 105 -2.13 -9.46 -14.80
CA ASP A 105 -3.49 -9.92 -14.54
C ASP A 105 -4.33 -9.96 -15.84
N HIS A 106 -4.21 -8.93 -16.69
CA HIS A 106 -4.87 -8.88 -18.00
C HIS A 106 -4.40 -10.00 -18.94
N LEU A 107 -3.08 -10.23 -19.02
CA LEU A 107 -2.50 -11.28 -19.86
C LEU A 107 -2.70 -12.70 -19.28
N GLY A 108 -3.04 -12.82 -18.00
CA GLY A 108 -3.13 -14.11 -17.31
C GLY A 108 -1.77 -14.79 -17.10
N VAL A 109 -0.71 -14.00 -16.92
CA VAL A 109 0.68 -14.49 -16.74
C VAL A 109 1.19 -14.23 -15.32
N GLY A 110 2.29 -14.89 -14.96
CA GLY A 110 2.90 -14.72 -13.64
C GLY A 110 3.43 -13.29 -13.41
N PHE A 111 3.38 -12.83 -12.16
CA PHE A 111 3.91 -11.52 -11.75
C PHE A 111 4.91 -11.65 -10.60
N VAL A 112 6.06 -10.99 -10.72
CA VAL A 112 7.10 -10.90 -9.68
C VAL A 112 7.33 -9.44 -9.32
N SER A 113 7.29 -9.13 -8.02
CA SER A 113 7.50 -7.79 -7.48
C SER A 113 8.92 -7.66 -6.92
N VAL A 114 9.68 -6.67 -7.41
CA VAL A 114 11.05 -6.36 -6.98
C VAL A 114 11.07 -4.90 -6.50
N PRO A 115 10.56 -4.63 -5.27
CA PRO A 115 10.43 -3.28 -4.77
C PRO A 115 11.78 -2.62 -4.52
N THR A 116 11.92 -1.38 -4.96
CA THR A 116 13.09 -0.52 -4.65
C THR A 116 12.83 0.49 -3.54
N VAL A 117 11.58 0.59 -3.10
CA VAL A 117 11.10 1.49 -2.04
C VAL A 117 10.01 0.77 -1.26
N ALA A 118 9.85 1.10 0.02
CA ALA A 118 8.83 0.55 0.90
C ALA A 118 7.74 1.59 1.21
N SER A 119 6.98 2.03 0.20
CA SER A 119 6.08 3.19 0.30
C SER A 119 4.61 2.89 0.62
N HIS A 120 4.15 1.66 0.37
CA HIS A 120 2.80 1.18 0.64
C HIS A 120 2.72 -0.33 0.37
N ASP A 121 1.65 -0.98 0.83
CA ASP A 121 1.52 -2.43 0.78
C ASP A 121 1.22 -3.01 -0.62
N GLY A 122 0.98 -2.14 -1.60
CA GLY A 122 0.90 -2.46 -3.04
C GLY A 122 2.09 -3.27 -3.59
N ILE A 123 3.26 -3.26 -2.92
CA ILE A 123 4.40 -4.10 -3.30
C ILE A 123 4.15 -5.61 -3.12
N VAL A 124 3.16 -6.01 -2.31
CA VAL A 124 2.80 -7.41 -2.01
C VAL A 124 1.31 -7.70 -2.25
N SER A 125 0.44 -6.69 -2.22
CA SER A 125 -1.00 -6.91 -2.25
C SER A 125 -1.56 -7.27 -3.63
N GLY A 126 -2.72 -7.92 -3.64
CA GLY A 126 -3.56 -8.12 -4.84
C GLY A 126 -4.40 -6.89 -5.20
N ARG A 127 -3.85 -5.68 -5.00
CA ARG A 127 -4.49 -4.43 -5.42
C ARG A 127 -3.47 -3.52 -6.10
N SER A 128 -3.95 -2.77 -7.09
CA SER A 128 -3.19 -1.72 -7.77
C SER A 128 -3.89 -0.38 -7.60
N SER A 129 -3.12 0.70 -7.44
CA SER A 129 -3.63 2.05 -7.22
C SER A 129 -3.31 2.95 -8.42
N ILE A 130 -4.22 2.97 -9.40
CA ILE A 130 -4.02 3.65 -10.69
C ILE A 130 -4.74 5.01 -10.70
N PRO A 131 -4.05 6.11 -11.02
CA PRO A 131 -4.69 7.41 -11.27
C PRO A 131 -5.55 7.42 -12.55
N GLU A 132 -6.73 8.04 -12.49
CA GLU A 132 -7.63 8.34 -13.61
C GLU A 132 -8.21 9.75 -13.45
N GLY A 133 -7.74 10.70 -14.28
CA GLY A 133 -8.10 12.12 -14.12
C GLY A 133 -7.76 12.64 -12.72
N ASP A 134 -8.74 13.27 -12.07
CA ASP A 134 -8.65 13.73 -10.67
C ASP A 134 -9.07 12.64 -9.69
N THR A 135 -8.87 11.36 -9.98
CA THR A 135 -9.25 10.27 -9.08
C THR A 135 -8.21 9.17 -9.05
N ARG A 136 -8.22 8.36 -7.99
CA ARG A 136 -7.37 7.17 -7.88
C ARG A 136 -8.23 5.94 -7.68
N HIS A 137 -8.03 4.94 -8.54
CA HIS A 137 -8.79 3.70 -8.56
C HIS A 137 -7.96 2.58 -7.94
N SER A 138 -8.48 2.03 -6.84
CA SER A 138 -7.95 0.79 -6.26
C SER A 138 -8.58 -0.40 -6.97
N VAL A 139 -7.86 -1.00 -7.91
CA VAL A 139 -8.33 -2.13 -8.74
C VAL A 139 -7.84 -3.45 -8.14
N ALA A 140 -8.69 -4.48 -8.18
CA ALA A 140 -8.28 -5.83 -7.75
C ALA A 140 -7.43 -6.47 -8.85
N ALA A 141 -6.36 -7.16 -8.44
CA ALA A 141 -5.48 -7.92 -9.30
C ALA A 141 -4.94 -9.13 -8.54
N ASP A 142 -4.30 -10.08 -9.21
CA ASP A 142 -3.61 -11.15 -8.53
C ASP A 142 -2.39 -10.64 -7.72
N PRO A 143 -2.16 -11.16 -6.48
CA PRO A 143 -0.95 -10.86 -5.74
C PRO A 143 0.28 -11.42 -6.49
N PRO A 144 1.47 -10.82 -6.32
CA PRO A 144 2.69 -11.34 -6.92
C PRO A 144 2.97 -12.77 -6.48
N LEU A 145 3.45 -13.60 -7.41
CA LEU A 145 3.94 -14.95 -7.13
C LEU A 145 5.21 -14.93 -6.28
N ALA A 146 6.05 -13.91 -6.46
CA ALA A 146 7.19 -13.66 -5.61
C ALA A 146 7.41 -12.18 -5.32
N VAL A 147 7.93 -11.91 -4.13
CA VAL A 147 8.44 -10.60 -3.72
C VAL A 147 9.93 -10.76 -3.42
N VAL A 148 10.79 -9.98 -4.08
CA VAL A 148 12.24 -9.93 -3.84
C VAL A 148 12.62 -8.52 -3.40
N ALA A 149 12.77 -8.33 -2.09
CA ALA A 149 12.99 -7.02 -1.49
C ALA A 149 14.40 -6.94 -0.88
N ASP A 150 15.30 -6.30 -1.62
CA ASP A 150 16.67 -6.03 -1.19
C ASP A 150 16.70 -4.88 -0.19
N THR A 151 17.03 -5.19 1.07
CA THR A 151 17.01 -4.21 2.16
C THR A 151 18.11 -3.16 2.01
N THR A 152 19.22 -3.47 1.33
CA THR A 152 20.28 -2.49 1.06
C THR A 152 19.76 -1.39 0.14
N LEU A 153 19.05 -1.77 -0.91
CA LEU A 153 18.52 -0.85 -1.91
C LEU A 153 17.36 -0.02 -1.33
N ILE A 154 16.49 -0.64 -0.55
CA ILE A 154 15.36 0.04 0.11
C ILE A 154 15.85 1.02 1.19
N ALA A 155 16.92 0.70 1.90
CA ALA A 155 17.50 1.57 2.92
C ALA A 155 18.12 2.86 2.35
N GLU A 156 18.59 2.81 1.10
CA GLU A 156 19.11 3.97 0.37
C GLU A 156 18.01 4.86 -0.23
N ALA A 157 16.76 4.39 -0.24
CA ALA A 157 15.68 5.12 -0.86
C ALA A 157 15.29 6.39 -0.06
N PRO A 158 14.67 7.40 -0.71
CA PRO A 158 14.29 8.64 -0.03
C PRO A 158 13.46 8.37 1.23
N TRP A 159 13.91 8.86 2.39
CA TRP A 159 13.33 8.54 3.70
C TRP A 159 11.81 8.67 3.76
N ARG A 160 11.28 9.74 3.17
CA ARG A 160 9.83 10.01 3.09
C ARG A 160 9.01 8.84 2.52
N LEU A 161 9.60 7.99 1.68
CA LEU A 161 8.92 6.81 1.14
C LEU A 161 8.81 5.71 2.19
N THR A 162 9.86 5.48 2.97
CA THR A 162 9.80 4.54 4.11
C THR A 162 8.80 5.01 5.16
N THR A 163 8.80 6.31 5.49
CA THR A 163 7.84 6.84 6.48
C THR A 163 6.40 6.80 5.96
N ALA A 164 6.19 6.93 4.64
CA ALA A 164 4.89 6.69 4.03
C ALA A 164 4.46 5.22 4.17
N GLY A 165 5.36 4.25 3.95
CA GLY A 165 5.05 2.83 4.18
C GLY A 165 4.69 2.51 5.62
N CYS A 166 5.42 3.08 6.59
CA CYS A 166 5.07 2.93 8.00
C CYS A 166 3.68 3.49 8.30
N ALA A 167 3.39 4.71 7.83
CA ALA A 167 2.12 5.38 8.06
C ALA A 167 0.93 4.61 7.44
N ASP A 168 1.13 4.02 6.25
CA ASP A 168 0.16 3.14 5.60
C ASP A 168 -0.16 1.91 6.46
N ILE A 169 0.87 1.27 7.02
CA ILE A 169 0.70 0.09 7.89
C ILE A 169 0.05 0.46 9.23
N ILE A 170 0.45 1.56 9.86
CA ILE A 170 -0.14 2.01 11.14
C ILE A 170 -1.65 2.19 10.99
N SER A 171 -2.11 2.62 9.81
CA SER A 171 -3.52 2.79 9.49
C SER A 171 -4.36 1.49 9.55
N ASN A 172 -3.72 0.32 9.50
CA ASN A 172 -4.40 -0.97 9.65
C ASN A 172 -5.19 -1.06 10.96
N TYR A 173 -4.76 -0.36 12.02
CA TYR A 173 -5.52 -0.28 13.28
C TYR A 173 -6.97 0.19 13.05
N THR A 174 -7.14 1.31 12.36
CA THR A 174 -8.48 1.90 12.13
C THR A 174 -9.24 1.12 11.06
N ALA A 175 -8.54 0.56 10.07
CA ALA A 175 -9.14 -0.33 9.09
C ALA A 175 -9.77 -1.59 9.73
N VAL A 176 -9.07 -2.24 10.66
CA VAL A 176 -9.59 -3.39 11.40
C VAL A 176 -10.74 -2.99 12.32
N LYS A 177 -10.68 -1.82 12.98
CA LYS A 177 -11.80 -1.28 13.79
C LYS A 177 -13.05 -1.08 12.92
N ASP A 178 -12.91 -0.51 11.72
CA ASP A 178 -14.00 -0.39 10.75
C ASP A 178 -14.53 -1.72 10.25
N TRP A 179 -13.65 -2.68 10.00
CA TRP A 179 -14.07 -4.00 9.56
C TRP A 179 -14.87 -4.73 10.64
N ARG A 180 -14.45 -4.65 11.90
CA ARG A 180 -15.20 -5.16 13.06
C ARG A 180 -16.54 -4.46 13.24
N LEU A 181 -16.58 -3.14 13.06
CA LEU A 181 -17.82 -2.36 13.10
C LEU A 181 -18.79 -2.83 12.01
N ALA A 182 -18.32 -2.96 10.78
CA ALA A 182 -19.10 -3.47 9.65
C ALA A 182 -19.60 -4.90 9.90
N ARG A 183 -18.80 -5.78 10.52
CA ARG A 183 -19.23 -7.14 10.91
C ARG A 183 -20.42 -7.05 11.85
N ARG A 184 -20.35 -6.22 12.89
CA ARG A 184 -21.43 -6.09 13.89
C ARG A 184 -22.71 -5.46 13.34
N LEU A 185 -22.60 -4.45 12.48
CA LEU A 185 -23.75 -3.67 12.02
C LEU A 185 -24.35 -4.14 10.70
N ARG A 186 -23.52 -4.72 9.82
CA ARG A 186 -23.93 -5.12 8.46
C ARG A 186 -23.69 -6.59 8.17
N ASN A 187 -23.20 -7.36 9.15
CA ASN A 187 -22.92 -8.79 9.01
C ASN A 187 -21.99 -9.09 7.81
N VAL A 188 -21.05 -8.18 7.51
CA VAL A 188 -20.04 -8.43 6.47
C VAL A 188 -19.11 -9.55 6.94
N GLU A 189 -18.60 -10.32 5.98
CA GLU A 189 -17.62 -11.36 6.28
C GLU A 189 -16.38 -10.76 6.94
N TYR A 190 -15.89 -11.43 7.98
CA TYR A 190 -14.73 -11.03 8.75
C TYR A 190 -13.86 -12.26 8.98
N SER A 191 -12.60 -12.20 8.53
CA SER A 191 -11.61 -13.23 8.81
C SER A 191 -10.87 -12.87 10.07
N GLU A 192 -11.06 -13.66 11.14
CA GLU A 192 -10.32 -13.44 12.40
C GLU A 192 -8.80 -13.48 12.17
N TYR A 193 -8.31 -14.37 11.32
CA TYR A 193 -6.88 -14.50 11.00
C TYR A 193 -6.32 -13.26 10.29
N ALA A 194 -7.03 -12.76 9.27
CA ALA A 194 -6.58 -11.57 8.54
C ALA A 194 -6.62 -10.32 9.44
N GLY A 195 -7.68 -10.15 10.24
CA GLY A 195 -7.80 -9.02 11.15
C GLY A 195 -6.72 -9.04 12.23
N ALA A 196 -6.44 -10.19 12.84
CA ALA A 196 -5.39 -10.31 13.85
C ALA A 196 -3.98 -10.08 13.28
N LEU A 197 -3.68 -10.61 12.10
CA LEU A 197 -2.39 -10.40 11.44
C LEU A 197 -2.17 -8.92 11.14
N SER A 198 -3.18 -8.24 10.61
CA SER A 198 -3.12 -6.83 10.23
C SER A 198 -2.99 -5.90 11.44
N GLU A 199 -3.76 -6.15 12.50
CA GLU A 199 -3.69 -5.39 13.76
C GLU A 199 -2.32 -5.56 14.45
N MET A 200 -1.85 -6.80 14.61
CA MET A 200 -0.52 -7.08 15.19
C MET A 200 0.61 -6.40 14.39
N THR A 201 0.46 -6.31 13.06
CA THR A 201 1.45 -5.64 12.21
C THR A 201 1.52 -4.14 12.50
N ALA A 202 0.37 -3.50 12.71
CA ALA A 202 0.30 -2.09 13.07
C ALA A 202 0.80 -1.84 14.50
N GLU A 203 0.43 -2.70 15.45
CA GLU A 203 0.90 -2.69 16.84
C GLU A 203 2.42 -2.67 16.91
N LEU A 204 3.07 -3.61 16.22
CA LEU A 204 4.53 -3.69 16.20
C LEU A 204 5.19 -2.44 15.61
N LEU A 205 4.59 -1.77 14.62
CA LEU A 205 5.15 -0.53 14.10
C LEU A 205 4.97 0.64 15.06
N VAL A 206 3.81 0.78 15.70
CA VAL A 206 3.58 1.83 16.69
C VAL A 206 4.53 1.66 17.88
N GLU A 207 4.69 0.44 18.39
CA GLU A 207 5.55 0.15 19.54
C GLU A 207 7.05 0.33 19.27
N ASN A 208 7.48 0.24 18.00
CA ASN A 208 8.89 0.29 17.61
C ASN A 208 9.20 1.48 16.68
N ALA A 209 8.33 2.50 16.63
CA ALA A 209 8.48 3.68 15.78
C ALA A 209 9.81 4.41 16.07
N ASP A 210 10.19 4.50 17.35
CA ASP A 210 11.45 5.06 17.83
C ASP A 210 12.71 4.26 17.43
N MET A 211 12.57 3.04 16.91
CA MET A 211 13.69 2.24 16.43
C MET A 211 13.86 2.33 14.91
N ILE A 212 12.88 2.88 14.20
CA ILE A 212 12.90 3.05 12.74
C ILE A 212 13.52 4.41 12.42
N ARG A 213 14.69 4.38 11.78
CA ARG A 213 15.53 5.56 11.50
C ARG A 213 16.01 5.60 10.05
N PRO A 214 16.25 6.79 9.48
CA PRO A 214 16.73 6.95 8.11
C PRO A 214 18.11 6.30 7.90
N GLY A 215 18.28 5.63 6.76
CA GLY A 215 19.56 5.06 6.33
C GLY A 215 19.99 3.78 7.06
N LEU A 216 19.17 3.22 7.95
CA LEU A 216 19.44 1.91 8.56
C LEU A 216 18.81 0.80 7.73
N GLU A 217 19.57 -0.25 7.46
CA GLU A 217 19.07 -1.43 6.76
C GLU A 217 18.04 -2.20 7.60
N GLU A 218 18.21 -2.20 8.93
CA GLU A 218 17.26 -2.78 9.87
C GLU A 218 15.89 -2.09 9.81
N SER A 219 15.85 -0.77 9.57
CA SER A 219 14.59 -0.06 9.32
C SER A 219 13.88 -0.60 8.09
N ALA A 220 14.60 -0.73 6.97
CA ALA A 220 14.04 -1.30 5.74
C ALA A 220 13.53 -2.73 5.96
N TRP A 221 14.28 -3.56 6.69
CA TRP A 221 13.88 -4.91 7.07
C TRP A 221 12.57 -4.95 7.86
N VAL A 222 12.42 -4.08 8.85
CA VAL A 222 11.19 -4.01 9.66
C VAL A 222 10.00 -3.59 8.80
N VAL A 223 10.14 -2.51 8.04
CA VAL A 223 9.04 -1.95 7.23
C VAL A 223 8.62 -2.91 6.13
N VAL A 224 9.57 -3.52 5.40
CA VAL A 224 9.25 -4.47 4.32
C VAL A 224 8.49 -5.67 4.86
N LYS A 225 8.91 -6.26 5.98
CA LYS A 225 8.18 -7.39 6.58
C LYS A 225 6.76 -7.00 7.02
N ALA A 226 6.59 -5.78 7.51
CA ALA A 226 5.28 -5.27 7.88
C ALA A 226 4.39 -5.07 6.63
N LEU A 227 4.93 -4.57 5.52
CA LEU A 227 4.20 -4.45 4.24
C LEU A 227 3.82 -5.83 3.68
N VAL A 228 4.73 -6.81 3.76
CA VAL A 228 4.45 -8.21 3.41
C VAL A 228 3.29 -8.74 4.24
N SER A 229 3.33 -8.53 5.56
CA SER A 229 2.29 -8.98 6.49
C SER A 229 0.93 -8.36 6.16
N SER A 230 0.87 -7.06 5.85
CA SER A 230 -0.34 -6.37 5.39
C SER A 230 -0.89 -6.98 4.08
N GLY A 231 -0.02 -7.21 3.10
CA GLY A 231 -0.38 -7.84 1.82
C GLY A 231 -0.93 -9.26 1.97
N VAL A 232 -0.34 -10.06 2.87
CA VAL A 232 -0.81 -11.41 3.21
C VAL A 232 -2.16 -11.35 3.92
N ALA A 233 -2.37 -10.40 4.84
CA ALA A 233 -3.66 -10.22 5.51
C ALA A 233 -4.78 -9.91 4.51
N MET A 234 -4.55 -9.01 3.55
CA MET A 234 -5.53 -8.73 2.48
C MET A 234 -5.82 -9.95 1.62
N SER A 235 -4.81 -10.76 1.34
CA SER A 235 -4.95 -11.99 0.57
C SER A 235 -5.81 -13.03 1.30
N ILE A 236 -5.58 -13.23 2.61
CA ILE A 236 -6.42 -14.09 3.47
C ILE A 236 -7.86 -13.58 3.52
N ALA A 237 -8.04 -12.26 3.57
CA ALA A 237 -9.35 -11.63 3.62
C ALA A 237 -10.11 -11.65 2.28
N GLY A 238 -9.41 -11.89 1.16
CA GLY A 238 -9.96 -11.70 -0.19
C GLY A 238 -10.42 -10.26 -0.47
N SER A 239 -9.94 -9.28 0.31
CA SER A 239 -10.35 -7.88 0.21
C SER A 239 -9.32 -6.97 0.89
N SER A 240 -9.40 -5.67 0.63
CA SER A 240 -8.58 -4.68 1.36
C SER A 240 -9.08 -4.36 2.76
N ARG A 241 -10.16 -4.97 3.27
CA ARG A 241 -10.71 -4.61 4.58
C ARG A 241 -9.72 -4.66 5.77
N PRO A 242 -8.73 -5.57 5.86
CA PRO A 242 -7.75 -5.51 6.95
C PRO A 242 -6.90 -4.23 6.91
N ALA A 243 -6.58 -3.73 5.71
CA ALA A 243 -5.65 -2.61 5.54
C ALA A 243 -6.29 -1.31 5.03
N SER A 244 -7.62 -1.27 4.86
CA SER A 244 -8.31 -0.11 4.27
C SER A 244 -9.72 0.07 4.84
N GLY A 245 -9.86 1.05 5.74
CA GLY A 245 -11.10 1.54 6.33
C GLY A 245 -11.47 2.94 5.83
N ALA A 246 -11.98 3.76 6.73
CA ALA A 246 -12.34 5.15 6.54
C ALA A 246 -11.13 6.04 6.27
N GLU A 247 -9.98 5.76 6.88
CA GLU A 247 -8.76 6.55 6.70
C GLU A 247 -8.30 6.53 5.23
N HIS A 248 -8.41 5.38 4.57
CA HIS A 248 -8.20 5.28 3.13
C HIS A 248 -9.27 6.01 2.31
N LEU A 249 -10.52 6.09 2.76
CA LEU A 249 -11.55 6.84 2.03
C LEU A 249 -11.25 8.35 2.06
N ILE A 250 -10.74 8.86 3.19
CA ILE A 250 -10.29 10.25 3.32
C ILE A 250 -9.11 10.49 2.37
N SER A 251 -8.09 9.61 2.38
CA SER A 251 -6.97 9.71 1.44
C SER A 251 -7.41 9.68 -0.03
N HIS A 252 -8.32 8.78 -0.41
CA HIS A 252 -8.84 8.77 -1.79
C HIS A 252 -9.57 10.04 -2.16
N GLN A 253 -10.24 10.71 -1.21
CA GLN A 253 -10.89 11.99 -1.47
C GLN A 253 -9.86 13.14 -1.59
N LEU A 254 -8.79 13.11 -0.80
CA LEU A 254 -7.64 14.02 -0.94
C LEU A 254 -6.93 13.84 -2.28
N ASP A 255 -6.78 12.60 -2.76
CA ASP A 255 -6.26 12.32 -4.10
C ASP A 255 -7.13 12.97 -5.20
N ARG A 256 -8.42 13.26 -4.92
CA ARG A 256 -9.31 13.99 -5.83
C ARG A 256 -9.20 15.51 -5.72
N SER A 257 -9.24 16.04 -4.50
CA SER A 257 -9.25 17.48 -4.29
C SER A 257 -7.86 18.13 -4.38
N ALA A 258 -6.81 17.37 -4.09
CA ALA A 258 -5.44 17.84 -3.98
C ALA A 258 -4.43 16.82 -4.59
N PRO A 259 -4.55 16.50 -5.90
CA PRO A 259 -3.77 15.45 -6.53
C PRO A 259 -2.25 15.71 -6.41
N GLY A 260 -1.52 14.69 -5.93
CA GLY A 260 -0.07 14.70 -5.89
C GLY A 260 0.59 15.57 -4.82
N ARG A 261 -0.17 16.18 -3.89
CA ARG A 261 0.40 17.04 -2.84
C ARG A 261 1.11 16.27 -1.74
N ALA A 262 0.59 15.11 -1.36
CA ALA A 262 1.16 14.24 -0.33
C ALA A 262 1.28 12.80 -0.81
N LEU A 263 2.15 12.01 -0.17
CA LEU A 263 2.24 10.58 -0.40
C LEU A 263 1.02 9.86 0.19
N HIS A 264 0.56 8.80 -0.48
CA HIS A 264 -0.61 8.03 -0.06
C HIS A 264 -0.53 7.61 1.42
N GLY A 265 0.53 6.90 1.81
CA GLY A 265 0.68 6.46 3.19
C GLY A 265 0.69 7.59 4.21
N HIS A 266 1.21 8.78 3.86
CA HIS A 266 1.15 9.96 4.75
C HIS A 266 -0.28 10.49 4.90
N GLN A 267 -1.05 10.61 3.80
CA GLN A 267 -2.46 11.01 3.86
C GLN A 267 -3.26 10.03 4.73
N VAL A 268 -3.05 8.73 4.50
CA VAL A 268 -3.70 7.64 5.22
C VAL A 268 -3.31 7.66 6.71
N GLY A 269 -2.04 7.88 7.03
CA GLY A 269 -1.54 8.01 8.40
C GLY A 269 -2.22 9.15 9.17
N VAL A 270 -2.25 10.36 8.62
CA VAL A 270 -2.96 11.49 9.25
C VAL A 270 -4.46 11.21 9.39
N ALA A 271 -5.09 10.63 8.37
CA ALA A 271 -6.48 10.24 8.43
C ALA A 271 -6.77 9.17 9.51
N SER A 272 -5.80 8.30 9.81
CA SER A 272 -5.92 7.29 10.86
C SER A 272 -6.01 7.90 12.27
N ILE A 273 -5.37 9.06 12.51
CA ILE A 273 -5.48 9.79 13.78
C ILE A 273 -6.95 10.18 14.04
N MET A 274 -7.58 10.85 13.06
CA MET A 274 -8.97 11.33 13.19
C MET A 274 -9.97 10.17 13.25
N THR A 275 -9.75 9.13 12.44
CA THR A 275 -10.68 7.99 12.41
C THR A 275 -10.58 7.13 13.67
N GLU A 276 -9.40 7.01 14.30
CA GLU A 276 -9.29 6.38 15.62
C GLU A 276 -10.09 7.17 16.65
N TYR A 277 -9.93 8.49 16.71
CA TYR A 277 -10.69 9.35 17.63
C TYR A 277 -12.20 9.16 17.46
N LEU A 278 -12.69 9.02 16.23
CA LEU A 278 -14.10 8.73 15.98
C LEU A 278 -14.56 7.36 16.51
N HIS A 279 -13.67 6.37 16.55
CA HIS A 279 -13.99 5.04 17.09
C HIS A 279 -13.98 5.01 18.62
N SER A 280 -12.98 5.64 19.24
CA SER A 280 -12.67 5.44 20.67
C SER A 280 -12.84 6.69 21.54
N GLY A 281 -12.99 7.87 20.94
CA GLY A 281 -13.11 9.16 21.61
C GLY A 281 -11.81 9.63 22.25
N GLU A 282 -11.94 10.53 23.23
CA GLU A 282 -10.83 11.21 23.90
C GLU A 282 -9.77 10.26 24.49
N ASN A 283 -10.19 9.10 25.01
CA ASN A 283 -9.31 8.11 25.63
C ASN A 283 -8.87 7.00 24.66
N GLY A 284 -9.04 7.21 23.36
CA GLY A 284 -8.58 6.31 22.32
C GLY A 284 -7.07 6.30 22.10
N GLU A 285 -6.65 5.51 21.13
CA GLU A 285 -5.23 5.34 20.75
C GLU A 285 -4.77 6.32 19.68
N TRP A 286 -5.62 7.28 19.27
CA TRP A 286 -5.28 8.30 18.27
C TRP A 286 -4.01 9.08 18.63
N ALA A 287 -3.75 9.33 19.91
CA ALA A 287 -2.52 9.99 20.37
C ALA A 287 -1.29 9.11 20.15
N ALA A 288 -1.38 7.79 20.42
CA ALA A 288 -0.30 6.85 20.18
C ALA A 288 0.01 6.72 18.68
N ILE A 289 -1.02 6.71 17.83
CA ILE A 289 -0.85 6.77 16.37
C ILE A 289 -0.10 8.03 15.96
N ARG A 290 -0.56 9.20 16.43
CA ARG A 290 0.07 10.49 16.10
C ARG A 290 1.53 10.54 16.57
N ASP A 291 1.79 10.13 17.80
CA ASP A 291 3.12 10.19 18.39
C ASP A 291 4.07 9.23 17.64
N ALA A 292 3.63 8.02 17.26
CA ALA A 292 4.40 7.11 16.42
C ALA A 292 4.69 7.69 15.03
N LEU A 293 3.72 8.35 14.39
CA LEU A 293 3.94 9.04 13.11
C LEU A 293 4.99 10.15 13.26
N ALA A 294 4.92 10.95 14.32
CA ALA A 294 5.91 11.99 14.60
C ALA A 294 7.31 11.41 14.85
N GLU A 295 7.42 10.29 15.59
CA GLU A 295 8.70 9.60 15.83
C GLU A 295 9.36 9.04 14.56
N LEU A 296 8.55 8.78 13.53
CA LEU A 296 8.97 8.33 12.20
C LEU A 296 9.31 9.48 11.25
N ASP A 297 9.19 10.75 11.66
CA ASP A 297 9.21 11.92 10.77
C ASP A 297 8.11 11.87 9.67
N ALA A 298 6.98 11.22 9.95
CA ALA A 298 5.80 11.25 9.09
C ALA A 298 4.88 12.44 9.44
N PRO A 299 4.13 12.99 8.48
CA PRO A 299 3.14 14.03 8.74
C PRO A 299 2.10 13.59 9.77
N THR A 300 1.73 14.51 10.65
CA THR A 300 0.67 14.38 11.66
C THR A 300 -0.43 15.42 11.50
N THR A 301 -0.19 16.46 10.70
CA THR A 301 -1.11 17.58 10.48
C THR A 301 -1.46 17.78 9.01
N ALA A 302 -2.54 18.52 8.73
CA ALA A 302 -2.92 18.95 7.39
C ALA A 302 -1.80 19.78 6.73
N ALA A 303 -1.22 20.71 7.49
CA ALA A 303 -0.15 21.59 7.02
C ALA A 303 1.12 20.82 6.61
N GLU A 304 1.51 19.79 7.36
CA GLU A 304 2.66 18.93 7.01
C GLU A 304 2.41 18.09 5.75
N LEU A 305 1.15 17.77 5.44
CA LEU A 305 0.77 17.17 4.16
C LEU A 305 0.76 18.18 3.00
N GLY A 306 0.84 19.48 3.28
CA GLY A 306 0.62 20.53 2.28
C GLY A 306 -0.84 20.61 1.82
N ILE A 307 -1.78 20.32 2.72
CA ILE A 307 -3.23 20.35 2.50
C ILE A 307 -3.82 21.47 3.37
N ASP A 308 -4.73 22.27 2.79
CA ASP A 308 -5.43 23.30 3.55
C ASP A 308 -6.50 22.65 4.46
N ASP A 309 -6.75 23.23 5.64
CA ASP A 309 -7.74 22.70 6.59
C ASP A 309 -9.11 22.49 5.94
N ALA A 310 -9.55 23.44 5.10
CA ALA A 310 -10.83 23.34 4.38
C ALA A 310 -10.87 22.14 3.41
N GLU A 311 -9.74 21.81 2.76
CA GLU A 311 -9.64 20.65 1.87
C GLU A 311 -9.67 19.35 2.67
N LEU A 312 -8.99 19.30 3.82
CA LEU A 312 -9.03 18.13 4.71
C LEU A 312 -10.45 17.90 5.26
N ILE A 313 -11.12 18.96 5.71
CA ILE A 313 -12.50 18.88 6.22
C ILE A 313 -13.47 18.46 5.10
N ALA A 314 -13.31 18.99 3.89
CA ALA A 314 -14.08 18.55 2.73
C ALA A 314 -13.84 17.06 2.43
N ALA A 315 -12.59 16.59 2.51
CA ALA A 315 -12.26 15.19 2.32
C ALA A 315 -12.89 14.29 3.39
N LEU A 316 -12.80 14.69 4.66
CA LEU A 316 -13.37 13.95 5.79
C LEU A 316 -14.91 13.82 5.70
N THR A 317 -15.59 14.92 5.36
CA THR A 317 -17.06 14.96 5.26
C THR A 317 -17.60 14.15 4.07
N SER A 318 -16.89 14.12 2.94
CA SER A 318 -17.30 13.43 1.72
C SER A 318 -16.68 12.03 1.53
N ALA A 319 -15.79 11.58 2.41
CA ALA A 319 -15.10 10.27 2.31
C ALA A 319 -16.06 9.08 2.11
N HIS A 320 -17.25 9.12 2.72
CA HIS A 320 -18.26 8.08 2.62
C HIS A 320 -18.84 7.89 1.21
N GLU A 321 -18.61 8.83 0.29
CA GLU A 321 -19.08 8.81 -1.10
C GLU A 321 -18.12 8.05 -2.04
N ILE A 322 -16.89 7.75 -1.60
CA ILE A 322 -15.86 7.11 -2.44
C ILE A 322 -16.30 5.71 -2.92
N ARG A 323 -16.87 4.90 -2.03
CA ARG A 323 -17.35 3.53 -2.34
C ARG A 323 -18.35 3.06 -1.31
N ASP A 324 -19.19 2.09 -1.70
CA ASP A 324 -20.11 1.40 -0.80
C ASP A 324 -19.38 0.43 0.14
N ARG A 325 -18.75 0.98 1.18
CA ARG A 325 -18.09 0.25 2.27
C ARG A 325 -18.51 0.83 3.60
N TYR A 326 -19.18 0.02 4.43
CA TYR A 326 -19.52 0.44 5.79
C TYR A 326 -18.26 0.66 6.64
N THR A 327 -18.14 1.87 7.18
CA THR A 327 -17.09 2.36 8.09
C THR A 327 -17.73 3.23 9.18
N ILE A 328 -16.93 3.80 10.09
CA ILE A 328 -17.37 4.78 11.09
C ILE A 328 -17.93 6.06 10.46
N LEU A 329 -17.50 6.40 9.24
CA LEU A 329 -17.98 7.55 8.48
C LEU A 329 -19.24 7.27 7.64
N GLN A 330 -19.86 6.10 7.76
CA GLN A 330 -21.05 5.78 6.99
C GLN A 330 -22.15 6.83 7.21
N GLY A 331 -22.66 7.39 6.11
CA GLY A 331 -23.72 8.41 6.15
C GLY A 331 -23.21 9.85 6.33
N GLY A 332 -21.89 10.02 6.35
CA GLY A 332 -21.22 11.32 6.43
C GLY A 332 -21.09 11.84 7.85
N ILE A 333 -20.02 12.60 8.06
CA ILE A 333 -19.82 13.44 9.24
C ILE A 333 -20.17 14.88 8.85
N ASN A 334 -20.86 15.62 9.71
CA ASN A 334 -21.14 17.03 9.42
C ASN A 334 -19.88 17.89 9.64
N GLU A 335 -19.82 19.05 8.99
CA GLU A 335 -18.65 19.93 9.00
C GLU A 335 -18.22 20.36 10.41
N ALA A 336 -19.16 20.71 11.28
CA ALA A 336 -18.85 21.11 12.65
C ALA A 336 -18.19 19.97 13.45
N ALA A 337 -18.67 18.75 13.30
CA ALA A 337 -18.07 17.57 13.93
C ALA A 337 -16.72 17.21 13.31
N ALA A 338 -16.56 17.39 11.99
CA ALA A 338 -15.28 17.18 11.31
C ALA A 338 -14.20 18.16 11.83
N ILE A 339 -14.56 19.43 11.99
CA ILE A 339 -13.67 20.45 12.58
C ILE A 339 -13.32 20.07 14.02
N GLU A 340 -14.31 19.73 14.84
CA GLU A 340 -14.08 19.33 16.23
C GLU A 340 -13.10 18.16 16.34
N VAL A 341 -13.27 17.11 15.51
CA VAL A 341 -12.38 15.95 15.51
C VAL A 341 -10.96 16.33 15.08
N ALA A 342 -10.83 17.12 14.01
CA ALA A 342 -9.53 17.53 13.49
C ALA A 342 -8.77 18.42 14.48
N THR A 343 -9.47 19.33 15.17
CA THR A 343 -8.88 20.18 16.21
C THR A 343 -8.57 19.39 17.48
N ALA A 344 -9.48 18.52 17.94
CA ALA A 344 -9.28 17.70 19.14
C ALA A 344 -8.08 16.74 19.01
N THR A 345 -7.80 16.28 17.79
CA THR A 345 -6.66 15.39 17.52
C THR A 345 -5.37 16.15 17.21
N GLY A 346 -5.44 17.48 17.04
CA GLY A 346 -4.32 18.33 16.65
C GLY A 346 -3.89 18.15 15.19
N VAL A 347 -4.76 17.61 14.34
CA VAL A 347 -4.50 17.47 12.90
C VAL A 347 -4.64 18.81 12.18
N ILE A 348 -5.52 19.69 12.68
CA ILE A 348 -5.58 21.10 12.29
C ILE A 348 -5.42 21.98 13.54
N ASP A 349 -4.99 23.22 13.35
CA ASP A 349 -4.98 24.22 14.40
C ASP A 349 -6.42 24.68 14.72
N GLY A 350 -6.68 25.03 15.99
CA GLY A 350 -8.00 25.48 16.49
C GLY A 350 -8.20 26.99 16.43
#